data_AF-A0A090SPC4-F1
#
_entry.id   AF-A0A090SPC4-F1
#
_cell.length_a   1.000
_cell.length_b   1.000
_cell.length_c   1.000
_cell.angle_alpha   90.00
_cell.angle_beta   90.00
_cell.angle_gamma   90.00
#
_symmetry.space_group_name_H-M   'P 1'
#
loop_
_entity.id
_entity.type
_entity.pdbx_description
1 polymer ?
#
loop_
_entity_poly.entity_id
_entity_poly.type
_entity_poly.pdbx_seq_one_letter_code
_entity_poly.pdbx_strand_id
1 'polypeptide(L)' 'MDSLDDDRIIRRYVEMISATLRTNYYQKDKAGDNKPWLSLKLEPKNIPEIPAPVPAFEIFCLCPRH' A
#
# COMPACT_ATOMS: atom_id res chain seq x y z
N MET A 1 -6.46 -22.02 -16.37
CA MET A 1 -6.13 -20.79 -15.63
C MET A 1 -6.30 -21.17 -14.18
N ASP A 2 -5.15 -21.36 -13.54
CA ASP A 2 -4.95 -22.28 -12.42
C ASP A 2 -5.28 -21.59 -11.09
N SER A 3 -6.12 -22.20 -10.25
CA SER A 3 -6.52 -21.71 -8.91
C SER A 3 -5.33 -21.31 -8.01
N LEU A 4 -4.16 -21.91 -8.26
CA LEU A 4 -2.91 -21.63 -7.56
C LEU A 4 -2.33 -20.23 -7.86
N ASP A 5 -2.53 -19.72 -9.07
CA ASP A 5 -2.10 -18.37 -9.45
C ASP A 5 -2.93 -17.30 -8.73
N ASP A 6 -4.24 -17.53 -8.61
CA ASP A 6 -5.16 -16.66 -7.90
C ASP A 6 -4.80 -16.58 -6.40
N ASP A 7 -4.55 -17.72 -5.75
CA ASP A 7 -4.14 -17.75 -4.34
C ASP A 7 -2.85 -16.96 -4.10
N ARG A 8 -1.87 -17.10 -5.00
CA ARG A 8 -0.62 -16.33 -4.95
C ARG A 8 -0.85 -14.82 -5.08
N ILE A 9 -1.73 -14.39 -5.99
CA ILE A 9 -2.05 -12.97 -6.17
C ILE A 9 -2.70 -12.41 -4.91
N ILE A 10 -3.71 -13.10 -4.37
CA ILE A 10 -4.40 -12.66 -3.16
C ILE A 10 -3.45 -12.59 -1.96
N ARG A 11 -2.58 -13.60 -1.79
CA ARG A 11 -1.59 -13.62 -0.72
C ARG A 11 -0.64 -12.42 -0.79
N ARG A 12 -0.16 -12.07 -1.99
CA ARG A 12 0.69 -10.88 -2.18
C ARG A 12 -0.02 -9.59 -1.79
N TYR A 13 -1.32 -9.45 -2.10
CA TYR A 13 -2.10 -8.29 -1.63
C TYR A 13 -2.20 -8.24 -0.11
N VAL A 14 -2.45 -9.38 0.54
CA VAL A 14 -2.52 -9.45 2.01
C VAL A 14 -1.19 -9.09 2.65
N GLU A 15 -0.07 -9.56 2.09
CA GLU A 15 1.29 -9.24 2.54
C GLU A 15 1.57 -7.73 2.41
N MET A 16 1.21 -7.10 1.28
CA MET A 16 1.37 -5.66 1.07
C MET A 16 0.50 -4.82 2.02
N ILE A 17 -0.74 -5.23 2.26
CA ILE A 17 -1.65 -4.58 3.22
C ILE A 17 -1.06 -4.69 4.63
N SER A 18 -0.59 -5.87 5.01
CA SER A 18 0.01 -6.13 6.33
C SER A 18 1.31 -5.36 6.55
N ALA A 19 2.08 -5.10 5.49
CA ALA A 19 3.29 -4.27 5.53
C ALA A 19 3.01 -2.76 5.55
N THR A 20 1.75 -2.33 5.48
CA THR A 20 1.37 -0.91 5.57
C THR A 20 1.43 -0.41 7.01
N LEU A 21 2.30 0.57 7.25
CA LEU A 21 2.52 1.17 8.57
C LEU A 21 1.53 2.29 8.89
N ARG A 22 1.19 3.13 7.90
CA ARG A 22 0.32 4.31 8.08
C ARG A 22 -0.45 4.62 6.80
N THR A 23 -1.66 5.14 6.98
CA THR A 23 -2.49 5.70 5.92
C THR A 23 -3.04 7.06 6.33
N ASN A 24 -3.20 7.97 5.37
CA ASN A 24 -3.89 9.24 5.59
C ASN A 24 -5.41 9.14 5.37
N TYR A 25 -5.95 7.97 5.01
CA TYR A 25 -7.36 7.80 4.64
C TYR A 25 -8.33 8.33 5.72
N TYR A 26 -7.99 8.14 6.99
CA TYR A 26 -8.80 8.60 8.12
C TYR A 26 -8.51 10.04 8.54
N GLN A 27 -7.54 10.71 7.92
CA GLN A 27 -7.18 12.08 8.23
C GLN A 27 -8.07 13.04 7.43
N LYS A 28 -8.87 13.83 8.16
CA LYS A 28 -9.62 14.94 7.58
C LYS A 28 -8.74 16.16 7.35
N ASP A 29 -9.16 17.02 6.42
CA ASP A 29 -8.57 18.34 6.25
C ASP A 29 -9.13 19.35 7.28
N LYS A 30 -8.84 20.63 7.08
CA LYS A 30 -9.30 21.70 7.99
C LYS A 30 -10.81 21.96 7.90
N ALA A 31 -11.45 21.60 6.78
CA ALA A 31 -12.89 21.73 6.56
C ALA A 31 -13.67 20.50 7.07
N GLY A 32 -12.98 19.41 7.42
CA GLY A 32 -13.60 18.15 7.82
C GLY A 32 -13.77 17.17 6.66
N ASP A 33 -13.28 17.53 5.47
CA ASP A 33 -13.38 16.74 4.26
C ASP A 33 -12.26 15.69 4.19
N ASN A 34 -12.47 14.65 3.39
CA ASN A 34 -11.40 13.70 3.09
C ASN A 34 -10.32 14.41 2.26
N LYS A 35 -9.05 14.08 2.52
CA LYS A 35 -7.95 14.58 1.68
C LYS A 35 -8.14 14.09 0.23
N PRO A 36 -7.88 14.93 -0.79
CA PRO A 36 -8.03 14.54 -2.20
C PRO A 36 -6.94 13.59 -2.71
N TRP A 37 -6.12 13.03 -1.82
CA TRP A 37 -5.13 12.01 -2.12
C TRP A 37 -5.10 10.96 -1.01
N LEU A 38 -4.75 9.73 -1.39
CA LEU A 38 -4.45 8.63 -0.48
C LEU A 38 -2.94 8.42 -0.43
N SER A 39 -2.37 8.32 0.76
CA SER A 39 -0.96 7.98 0.98
C SER A 39 -0.85 6.72 1.83
N LEU A 40 -0.09 5.74 1.38
CA LEU A 40 0.20 4.50 2.11
C LEU A 40 1.72 4.43 2.37
N LYS A 41 2.11 4.37 3.65
CA LYS A 41 3.51 4.16 4.04
C LYS A 41 3.75 2.68 4.26
N LEU A 42 4.68 2.08 3.53
CA LEU A 42 5.02 0.67 3.61
C LEU A 42 6.39 0.46 4.27
N GLU A 43 6.60 -0.74 4.80
CA GLU A 43 7.92 -1.27 5.16
C GLU A 43 8.30 -2.41 4.19
N PRO A 44 9.00 -2.12 3.07
CA PRO A 44 9.22 -3.08 1.99
C PRO A 44 9.93 -4.37 2.42
N LYS A 45 10.75 -4.32 3.48
CA LYS A 45 11.44 -5.49 4.03
C LYS A 45 10.50 -6.62 4.52
N ASN A 46 9.23 -6.30 4.79
CA ASN A 46 8.22 -7.27 5.23
C ASN A 46 7.42 -7.87 4.06
N ILE A 47 7.68 -7.44 2.82
CA ILE A 47 7.03 -7.95 1.62
C ILE A 47 7.96 -8.99 0.97
N PRO A 48 7.51 -10.24 0.73
CA PRO A 48 8.32 -11.26 0.09
C PRO A 48 8.74 -10.89 -1.33
N GLU A 49 9.88 -11.41 -1.78
CA GLU A 49 10.36 -11.34 -3.17
C GLU A 49 10.58 -9.92 -3.74
N ILE A 50 10.73 -8.90 -2.89
CA ILE A 50 11.09 -7.55 -3.34
C ILE A 50 12.53 -7.56 -3.92
N PRO A 51 12.75 -7.07 -5.15
CA PRO A 51 14.07 -7.03 -5.76
C PRO A 51 14.99 -6.03 -5.03
N ALA A 52 16.26 -6.40 -4.89
CA ALA A 52 17.27 -5.52 -4.30
C ALA A 52 17.64 -4.35 -5.24
N PRO A 53 18.02 -3.18 -4.69
CA PRO A 53 18.12 -2.85 -3.26
C PRO A 53 16.76 -2.52 -2.63
N VAL A 54 16.51 -3.06 -1.43
CA VAL A 54 15.24 -2.86 -0.71
C VAL A 54 15.28 -1.54 0.08
N PRO A 55 14.39 -0.56 -0.20
CA PRO A 55 14.31 0.67 0.58
C PRO A 55 13.88 0.38 2.02
N ALA A 56 14.36 1.17 2.98
CA ALA A 56 13.91 1.05 4.37
C ALA A 56 12.41 1.34 4.53
N PHE A 57 11.90 2.32 3.78
CA PHE A 57 10.48 2.71 3.75
C PHE A 57 10.10 3.22 2.35
N GLU A 58 8.83 3.06 1.99
CA GLU A 58 8.27 3.57 0.75
C GLU A 58 6.92 4.24 1.01
N ILE A 59 6.57 5.28 0.24
CA ILE A 59 5.27 5.96 0.34
C ILE A 59 4.62 5.97 -1.04
N PHE A 60 3.48 5.32 -1.15
CA PHE A 60 2.62 5.36 -2.33
C PHE A 60 1.60 6.48 -2.18
N CYS A 61 1.54 7.41 -3.13
CA CYS A 61 0.54 8.48 -3.18
C CYS A 61 -0.35 8.31 -4.42
N LEU A 62 -1.64 8.08 -4.19
CA LEU A 62 -2.67 8.08 -5.22
C LEU A 62 -3.45 9.38 -5.14
N CYS A 63 -3.40 10.18 -6.21
CA CYS A 63 -4.23 11.36 -6.39
C CYS A 63 -5.13 11.10 -7.60
N PRO A 64 -6.46 10.93 -7.44
CA PRO A 64 -7.37 10.86 -8.56
C PRO A 64 -7.23 12.15 -9.36
N ARG A 65 -6.82 12.05 -10.62
CA ARG A 65 -6.94 13.18 -11.54
C ARG A 65 -8.44 13.44 -11.74
N HIS A 66 -8.90 14.62 -11.33
CA HIS A 66 -10.23 15.14 -11.69
C HIS A 66 -10.35 15.27 -13.21
#